data_AF-R7U9K6-F1
#
_entry.id   AF-R7U9K6-F1
#
_cell.length_a   1.000
_cell.length_b   1.000
_cell.length_c   1.000
_cell.angle_alpha   90.00
_cell.angle_beta   90.00
_cell.angle_gamma   90.00
#
_symmetry.space_group_name_H-M   'P 1'
#
loop_
_entity.id
_entity.type
_entity.pdbx_description
1 polymer ?
#
loop_
_entity_poly.entity_id
_entity_poly.type
_entity_poly.pdbx_seq_one_letter_code
_entity_poly.pdbx_strand_id
1 'polypeptide(L)'
;FQEADIACASITRTYSRSLVMDFTSLPFFNEYRGFMYKRPNPGSSLFGIIFRPLQLHVWLCILSTIIVIVAAFWVTSMSSENDSPLSNKWQCIHFSCATMLSQGSPYTPRSCSGRILSAFLWFFSITVAAVYGGNLTAFLAVSKLSTPFSTLADIAFQSDFQIGFPGGGYSEMFFK
;
A
#
# COMPACT_ATOMS: atom_id res chain seq x y z
N PHE A 1 -9.68 -26.91 55.72
CA PHE A 1 -8.27 -26.56 55.84
C PHE A 1 -8.01 -25.34 54.98
N GLN A 2 -7.43 -24.30 55.54
CA GLN A 2 -6.94 -23.14 54.79
C GLN A 2 -5.54 -23.53 54.30
N GLU A 3 -5.38 -23.73 53.00
CA GLU A 3 -4.11 -24.22 52.42
C GLU A 3 -3.11 -23.08 52.15
N ALA A 4 -3.58 -21.83 52.12
CA ALA A 4 -2.74 -20.65 51.90
C ALA A 4 -3.28 -19.43 52.67
N ASP A 5 -2.38 -18.68 53.29
CA ASP A 5 -2.71 -17.47 54.07
C ASP A 5 -2.74 -16.19 53.21
N ILE A 6 -1.88 -16.10 52.19
CA ILE A 6 -1.77 -14.96 51.27
C ILE A 6 -1.45 -15.49 49.87
N ALA A 7 -2.09 -14.93 48.84
CA ALA A 7 -1.77 -15.19 47.44
C ALA A 7 -1.28 -13.92 46.75
N CYS A 8 -0.08 -13.97 46.16
CA CYS A 8 0.48 -12.91 45.32
C CYS A 8 0.55 -13.40 43.87
N ALA A 9 -0.44 -13.04 43.06
CA ALA A 9 -0.54 -13.44 41.65
C ALA A 9 -1.36 -12.39 40.87
N SER A 10 -1.35 -12.47 39.53
CA SER A 10 -2.27 -11.69 38.70
C SER A 10 -3.69 -12.25 38.86
N ILE A 11 -4.43 -11.69 39.81
CA ILE A 11 -5.82 -12.06 40.11
C ILE A 11 -6.67 -10.81 39.94
N THR A 12 -7.60 -10.83 38.99
CA THR A 12 -8.58 -9.76 38.84
C THR A 12 -9.56 -9.79 40.01
N ARG A 13 -9.77 -8.63 40.63
CA ARG A 13 -10.80 -8.41 41.65
C ARG A 13 -12.18 -8.47 40.99
N THR A 14 -13.01 -9.42 41.42
CA THR A 14 -14.40 -9.58 40.98
C THR A 14 -15.32 -9.63 42.19
N TYR A 15 -16.60 -9.31 42.00
CA TYR A 15 -17.58 -9.34 43.08
C TYR A 15 -17.68 -10.72 43.74
N SER A 16 -17.75 -11.80 42.94
CA SER A 16 -17.83 -13.18 43.44
C SER A 16 -16.62 -13.59 44.27
N ARG A 17 -15.41 -13.10 43.93
CA ARG A 17 -14.19 -13.37 44.70
C ARG A 17 -14.12 -12.55 45.98
N SER A 18 -14.59 -11.30 45.97
CA SER A 18 -14.61 -10.48 47.18
C SER A 18 -15.53 -10.99 48.30
N LEU A 19 -16.42 -11.93 48.01
CA LEU A 19 -17.26 -12.58 49.02
C LEU A 19 -16.53 -13.67 49.82
N VAL A 20 -15.41 -14.20 49.29
CA VAL A 20 -14.68 -15.34 49.88
C VAL A 20 -13.24 -15.02 50.24
N MET A 21 -12.71 -13.87 49.80
CA MET A 21 -11.36 -13.40 50.09
C MET A 21 -11.29 -11.86 50.07
N ASP A 22 -10.39 -11.31 50.87
CA ASP A 22 -10.11 -9.87 50.89
C ASP A 22 -9.00 -9.49 49.91
N PHE A 23 -9.17 -8.35 49.25
CA PHE A 23 -8.18 -7.74 48.36
C PHE A 23 -7.56 -6.51 49.02
N THR A 24 -6.34 -6.16 48.62
CA THR A 24 -5.71 -4.89 49.00
C THR A 24 -6.59 -3.70 48.57
N SER A 25 -6.59 -2.64 49.37
CA SER A 25 -7.45 -1.47 49.16
C SER A 25 -7.22 -0.77 47.82
N LEU A 26 -5.99 -0.76 47.33
CA LEU A 26 -5.60 -0.19 46.04
C LEU A 26 -5.17 -1.30 45.07
N PRO A 27 -5.68 -1.29 43.81
CA PRO A 27 -5.16 -2.15 42.77
C PRO A 27 -3.74 -1.70 42.41
N PHE A 28 -2.81 -2.66 42.32
CA PHE A 28 -1.42 -2.38 41.92
C PHE A 28 -1.32 -1.99 40.43
N PHE A 29 -2.17 -2.56 39.57
CA PHE A 29 -2.12 -2.37 38.12
C PHE A 29 -3.53 -2.37 37.52
N ASN A 30 -3.79 -1.43 36.61
CA ASN A 30 -5.03 -1.36 35.84
C ASN A 30 -4.80 -1.98 34.46
N GLU A 31 -5.41 -3.13 34.21
CA GLU A 31 -5.37 -3.81 32.92
C GLU A 31 -6.51 -3.34 32.00
N TYR A 32 -6.16 -2.98 30.76
CA TYR A 32 -7.12 -2.78 29.69
C TYR A 32 -7.19 -4.08 28.87
N ARG A 33 -8.41 -4.56 28.62
CA ARG A 33 -8.61 -5.77 27.80
C ARG A 33 -8.74 -5.41 26.33
N GLY A 34 -8.09 -6.21 25.49
CA GLY A 34 -8.18 -6.14 24.03
C GLY A 34 -8.31 -7.54 23.44
N PHE A 35 -8.65 -7.58 22.15
CA PHE A 35 -8.70 -8.83 21.39
C PHE A 35 -7.38 -9.07 20.67
N MET A 36 -7.00 -10.34 20.58
CA MET A 36 -5.84 -10.78 19.82
C MET A 36 -6.32 -11.62 18.64
N TYR A 37 -5.74 -11.36 17.47
CA TYR A 37 -6.00 -12.13 16.26
C TYR A 37 -4.70 -12.38 15.51
N LYS A 38 -4.68 -13.42 14.69
CA LYS A 38 -3.53 -13.75 13.86
C LYS A 38 -3.33 -12.65 12.83
N ARG A 39 -2.12 -12.09 12.77
CA ARG A 39 -1.75 -11.12 11.72
C ARG A 39 -2.02 -11.74 10.34
N PRO A 40 -2.81 -11.08 9.48
CA PRO A 40 -3.05 -11.58 8.13
C PRO A 40 -1.71 -11.60 7.38
N ASN A 41 -1.42 -12.72 6.71
CA ASN A 41 -0.23 -12.80 5.87
C ASN A 41 -0.42 -11.82 4.70
N PRO A 42 0.51 -10.87 4.48
CA PRO A 42 0.44 -10.05 3.29
C PRO A 42 0.59 -10.96 2.08
N GLY A 43 -0.47 -11.14 1.30
CA GLY A 43 -0.40 -11.88 0.04
C GLY A 43 0.64 -11.22 -0.85
N SER A 44 1.78 -11.88 -1.03
CA SER A 44 2.97 -11.34 -1.70
C SER A 44 2.83 -11.35 -3.23
N SER A 45 1.72 -10.85 -3.76
CA SER A 45 1.62 -10.63 -5.20
C SER A 45 2.45 -9.40 -5.56
N LEU A 46 3.69 -9.65 -5.98
CA LEU A 46 4.63 -8.63 -6.47
C LEU A 46 3.99 -7.75 -7.56
N PHE A 47 3.17 -8.36 -8.42
CA PHE A 47 2.43 -7.66 -9.46
C PHE A 47 1.44 -6.63 -8.88
N GLY A 48 0.74 -6.98 -7.81
CA GLY A 48 -0.17 -6.06 -7.12
C GLY A 48 0.55 -4.85 -6.52
N ILE A 49 1.79 -5.02 -6.06
CA ILE A 49 2.59 -3.94 -5.45
C ILE A 49 3.06 -2.92 -6.51
N ILE A 50 3.30 -3.36 -7.75
CA ILE A 50 3.78 -2.49 -8.83
C ILE A 50 2.66 -1.58 -9.37
N PHE A 51 1.43 -2.08 -9.47
CA PHE A 51 0.31 -1.31 -10.06
C PHE A 51 -0.53 -0.54 -9.04
N ARG A 52 -0.55 -0.93 -7.76
CA ARG A 52 -1.28 -0.22 -6.69
C ARG A 52 -0.86 1.24 -6.39
N PRO A 53 0.40 1.67 -6.58
CA PRO A 53 0.82 3.02 -6.22
C PRO A 53 0.15 4.11 -7.06
N LEU A 54 -0.36 3.76 -8.25
CA LEU A 54 -0.93 4.71 -9.19
C LEU A 54 -2.33 4.27 -9.63
N GLN A 55 -3.29 5.20 -9.61
CA GLN A 55 -4.65 4.93 -10.07
C GLN A 55 -4.68 4.57 -11.56
N LEU A 56 -5.61 3.67 -11.93
CA LEU A 56 -5.84 3.26 -13.33
C LEU A 56 -6.04 4.45 -14.28
N HIS A 57 -6.73 5.51 -13.84
CA HIS A 57 -6.93 6.72 -14.63
C HIS A 57 -5.60 7.38 -15.05
N VAL A 58 -4.62 7.44 -14.15
CA VAL A 58 -3.32 8.06 -14.46
C VAL A 58 -2.50 7.17 -15.41
N TRP A 59 -2.60 5.85 -15.28
CA TRP A 59 -2.02 4.92 -16.26
C TRP A 59 -2.57 5.14 -17.67
N LEU A 60 -3.90 5.29 -17.79
CA LEU A 60 -4.55 5.60 -19.07
C LEU A 60 -4.11 6.97 -19.60
N CYS A 61 -3.97 7.98 -18.74
CA CYS A 61 -3.43 9.28 -19.13
C CYS A 61 -2.00 9.15 -19.68
N ILE A 62 -1.10 8.41 -19.00
CA ILE A 62 0.28 8.19 -19.46
C ILE A 62 0.29 7.51 -20.83
N LEU A 63 -0.50 6.45 -21.01
CA LEU A 63 -0.62 5.76 -22.31
C LEU A 63 -1.14 6.71 -23.40
N SER A 64 -2.14 7.53 -23.09
CA SER A 64 -2.66 8.52 -24.04
C SER A 64 -1.59 9.53 -24.45
N THR A 65 -0.80 10.04 -23.50
CA THR A 65 0.28 10.99 -23.76
C THR A 65 1.37 10.37 -24.64
N ILE A 66 1.71 9.09 -24.43
CA ILE A 66 2.66 8.36 -25.30
C ILE A 66 2.15 8.34 -26.74
N ILE A 67 0.89 7.98 -26.94
CA ILE A 67 0.28 7.91 -28.28
C ILE A 67 0.31 9.28 -28.96
N VAL A 68 -0.01 10.34 -28.22
CA VAL A 68 0.03 11.72 -28.73
C VAL A 68 1.45 12.13 -29.13
N ILE A 69 2.47 11.79 -28.34
CA ILE A 69 3.86 12.13 -28.63
C ILE A 69 4.38 11.33 -29.84
N VAL A 70 4.05 10.04 -29.95
CA VAL A 70 4.38 9.22 -31.12
C VAL A 70 3.73 9.81 -32.38
N ALA A 71 2.46 10.22 -32.30
CA ALA A 71 1.77 10.89 -33.41
C ALA A 71 2.39 12.25 -33.76
N ALA A 72 2.83 13.03 -32.77
CA ALA A 72 3.50 14.31 -33.02
C ALA A 72 4.87 14.13 -33.70
N PHE A 73 5.65 13.12 -33.30
CA PHE A 73 6.89 12.75 -34.00
C PHE A 73 6.62 12.26 -35.42
N TRP A 74 5.54 11.50 -35.62
CA TRP A 74 5.08 11.04 -36.94
C TRP A 74 4.73 12.21 -37.88
N VAL A 75 3.98 13.20 -37.40
CA VAL A 75 3.64 14.39 -38.20
C VAL A 75 4.89 15.21 -38.53
N THR A 76 5.81 15.33 -37.57
CA THR A 76 7.08 16.06 -37.76
C THR A 76 7.98 15.36 -38.78
N SER A 77 7.99 14.03 -38.84
CA SER A 77 8.77 13.28 -39.84
C SER A 77 8.17 13.39 -41.24
N MET A 78 6.84 13.48 -41.37
CA MET A 78 6.18 13.73 -42.66
C MET A 78 6.46 15.13 -43.22
N SER A 79 6.61 16.14 -42.36
CA SER A 79 6.87 17.52 -42.78
C SER A 79 8.35 17.80 -43.08
N SER A 80 9.27 16.93 -42.68
CA SER A 80 10.71 17.12 -42.89
C SER A 80 11.15 16.45 -44.19
N GLU A 81 11.45 17.25 -45.21
CA GLU A 81 11.85 16.80 -46.55
C GLU A 81 13.09 15.87 -46.49
N ASN A 82 12.87 14.60 -46.85
CA ASN A 82 13.78 13.53 -47.30
C ASN A 82 15.03 13.09 -46.49
N ASP A 83 15.47 13.77 -45.42
CA ASP A 83 16.72 13.37 -44.70
C ASP A 83 16.62 13.34 -43.16
N SER A 84 15.45 12.96 -42.63
CA SER A 84 15.30 12.73 -41.19
C SER A 84 15.66 11.27 -40.81
N PRO A 85 16.54 11.03 -39.82
CA PRO A 85 16.90 9.67 -39.35
C PRO A 85 15.74 8.95 -38.63
N LEU A 86 14.55 9.54 -38.62
CA LEU A 86 13.34 9.09 -37.97
C LEU A 86 12.21 8.90 -39.00
N SER A 87 12.53 8.36 -40.17
CA SER A 87 11.59 8.18 -41.30
C SER A 87 10.61 7.02 -41.07
N ASN A 88 11.02 5.96 -40.37
CA ASN A 88 10.17 4.78 -40.14
C ASN A 88 9.28 4.92 -38.89
N LYS A 89 8.00 4.49 -38.97
CA LYS A 89 7.06 4.58 -37.82
C LYS A 89 7.58 3.82 -36.59
N TRP A 90 8.22 2.69 -36.86
CA TRP A 90 8.87 1.86 -35.85
C TRP A 90 10.00 2.59 -35.10
N GLN A 91 10.75 3.46 -35.77
CA GLN A 91 11.82 4.25 -35.14
C GLN A 91 11.25 5.36 -34.25
N CYS A 92 10.13 6.01 -34.64
CA CYS A 92 9.44 6.98 -33.80
C CYS A 92 8.90 6.34 -32.52
N ILE A 93 8.29 5.16 -32.64
CA ILE A 93 7.78 4.38 -31.50
C ILE A 93 8.94 3.95 -30.61
N HIS A 94 10.01 3.41 -31.18
CA HIS A 94 11.18 2.98 -30.44
C HIS A 94 11.87 4.14 -29.71
N PHE A 95 12.01 5.31 -30.34
CA PHE A 95 12.57 6.51 -29.71
C PHE A 95 11.71 6.98 -28.53
N SER A 96 10.38 7.06 -28.72
CA SER A 96 9.46 7.52 -27.69
C SER A 96 9.42 6.55 -26.49
N CYS A 97 9.41 5.24 -26.77
CA CYS A 97 9.45 4.20 -25.76
C CYS A 97 10.79 4.19 -25.00
N ALA A 98 11.92 4.22 -25.73
CA ALA A 98 13.25 4.25 -25.12
C ALA A 98 13.39 5.46 -24.18
N THR A 99 12.99 6.65 -24.64
CA THR A 99 13.08 7.88 -23.85
C THR A 99 12.21 7.82 -22.58
N MET A 100 11.05 7.17 -22.63
CA MET A 100 10.21 6.95 -21.44
C MET A 100 10.80 5.96 -20.45
N LEU A 101 11.52 4.95 -20.94
CA LEU A 101 12.26 4.02 -20.09
C LEU A 101 13.61 4.59 -19.65
N SER A 102 13.88 5.87 -19.91
CA SER A 102 15.18 6.53 -19.67
C SER A 102 16.34 5.80 -20.37
N GLN A 103 16.07 5.15 -21.49
CA GLN A 103 17.04 4.50 -22.36
C GLN A 103 17.44 5.43 -23.50
N GLY A 104 18.73 5.43 -23.82
CA GLY A 104 19.24 6.13 -25.00
C GLY A 104 18.78 5.47 -26.29
N SER A 105 18.54 6.26 -27.32
CA SER A 105 18.25 5.75 -28.68
C SER A 105 19.32 6.25 -29.66
N PRO A 106 19.79 5.40 -30.59
CA PRO A 106 20.75 5.81 -31.61
C PRO A 106 20.15 6.80 -32.63
N TYR A 107 18.83 6.88 -32.74
CA TYR A 107 18.12 7.76 -33.66
C TYR A 107 17.62 8.99 -32.91
N THR A 108 18.09 10.18 -33.29
CA THR A 108 17.69 11.45 -32.65
C THR A 108 17.11 12.41 -33.68
N PRO A 109 16.07 13.19 -33.32
CA PRO A 109 15.48 14.15 -34.25
C PRO A 109 16.48 15.28 -34.54
N ARG A 110 16.73 15.53 -35.84
CA ARG A 110 17.60 16.62 -36.30
C ARG A 110 16.88 17.98 -36.40
N SER A 111 15.57 17.99 -36.64
CA SER A 111 14.77 19.22 -36.77
C SER A 111 14.62 19.97 -35.45
N CYS A 112 14.57 21.31 -35.50
CA CYS A 112 14.32 22.18 -34.35
C CYS A 112 12.99 21.86 -33.65
N SER A 113 11.92 21.58 -34.40
CA SER A 113 10.62 21.18 -33.83
C SER A 113 10.70 19.84 -33.11
N GLY A 114 11.43 18.88 -33.68
CA GLY A 114 11.66 17.57 -33.07
C GLY A 114 12.48 17.64 -31.77
N ARG A 115 13.46 18.55 -31.68
CA ARG A 115 14.24 18.78 -30.46
C ARG A 115 13.40 19.38 -29.33
N ILE A 116 12.51 20.33 -29.65
CA ILE A 116 11.58 20.89 -28.67
C ILE A 116 10.65 19.80 -28.14
N LEU A 117 10.11 18.96 -29.02
CA LEU A 117 9.27 17.82 -28.62
C LEU A 117 10.04 16.80 -27.76
N SER A 118 11.31 16.52 -28.08
CA SER A 118 12.18 15.68 -27.24
C SER A 118 12.41 16.28 -25.86
N ALA A 119 12.61 17.59 -25.74
CA ALA A 119 12.77 18.26 -24.45
C ALA A 119 11.50 18.14 -23.58
N PHE A 120 10.31 18.30 -24.18
CA PHE A 120 9.05 18.05 -23.48
C PHE A 120 8.90 16.59 -23.05
N LEU A 121 9.27 15.64 -23.91
CA LEU A 121 9.23 14.22 -23.58
C LEU A 121 10.20 13.87 -22.44
N TRP A 122 11.41 14.46 -22.42
CA TRP A 122 12.36 14.30 -21.32
C TRP A 122 11.79 14.82 -20.01
N PHE A 123 11.24 16.04 -20.03
CA PHE A 123 10.62 16.63 -18.84
C PHE A 123 9.46 15.78 -18.32
N PHE A 124 8.60 15.30 -19.22
CA PHE A 124 7.48 14.41 -18.88
C PHE A 124 7.97 13.08 -18.28
N SER A 125 8.95 12.43 -18.91
CA SER A 125 9.52 11.15 -18.45
C SER A 125 10.10 11.25 -17.04
N ILE A 126 10.92 12.28 -16.79
CA ILE A 126 11.51 12.52 -15.46
C ILE A 126 10.43 12.77 -14.41
N THR A 127 9.41 13.56 -14.75
CA THR A 127 8.29 13.87 -13.84
C THR A 127 7.51 12.61 -13.46
N VAL A 128 7.16 11.77 -14.44
CA VAL A 128 6.45 10.51 -14.21
C VAL A 128 7.29 9.56 -13.36
N ALA A 129 8.59 9.41 -13.65
CA ALA A 129 9.49 8.57 -12.89
C ALA A 129 9.62 9.04 -11.43
N ALA A 130 9.73 10.36 -11.20
CA ALA A 130 9.82 10.93 -9.86
C ALA A 130 8.53 10.72 -9.05
N VAL A 131 7.37 10.96 -9.64
CA VAL A 131 6.06 10.76 -8.98
C VAL A 131 5.83 9.28 -8.69
N TYR A 132 6.11 8.40 -9.64
CA TYR A 132 5.97 6.95 -9.44
C TYR A 132 6.92 6.45 -8.34
N GLY A 133 8.19 6.85 -8.36
CA GLY A 133 9.17 6.48 -7.34
C GLY A 133 8.82 6.99 -5.95
N GLY A 134 8.31 8.23 -5.85
CA GLY A 134 7.82 8.81 -4.60
C GLY A 134 6.61 8.06 -4.05
N ASN A 135 5.60 7.80 -4.88
CA ASN A 135 4.39 7.09 -4.48
C ASN A 135 4.67 5.63 -4.12
N LEU A 136 5.57 4.96 -4.85
CA LEU A 136 6.02 3.62 -4.54
C LEU A 136 6.74 3.60 -3.18
N THR A 137 7.67 4.51 -2.94
CA THR A 137 8.37 4.63 -1.64
C THR A 137 7.38 4.87 -0.50
N ALA A 138 6.41 5.78 -0.67
CA ALA A 138 5.37 6.02 0.32
C ALA A 138 4.50 4.77 0.58
N PHE A 139 4.19 4.01 -0.46
CA PHE A 139 3.44 2.76 -0.34
C PHE A 139 4.22 1.67 0.40
N LEU A 140 5.51 1.52 0.13
CA LEU A 140 6.36 0.53 0.83
C LEU A 140 6.63 0.94 2.29
N ALA A 141 6.74 2.24 2.57
CA ALA A 141 6.92 2.73 3.93
C ALA A 141 5.69 2.46 4.81
N VAL A 142 4.49 2.54 4.23
CA VAL A 142 3.24 2.34 4.97
C VAL A 142 2.75 0.91 4.83
N SER A 143 3.09 0.06 5.80
CA SER A 143 2.38 -1.21 5.97
C SER A 143 0.97 -0.96 6.52
N LYS A 144 -0.05 -0.97 5.64
CA LYS A 144 -1.45 -0.89 6.09
C LYS A 144 -1.84 -2.22 6.74
N LEU A 145 -1.75 -2.29 8.06
CA LEU A 145 -2.49 -3.32 8.81
C LEU A 145 -3.96 -2.92 8.78
N SER A 146 -4.75 -3.56 7.91
CA SER A 146 -6.21 -3.46 8.01
C SER A 146 -6.64 -4.33 9.19
N THR A 147 -6.99 -3.70 10.30
CA THR A 147 -7.64 -4.41 11.42
C THR A 147 -9.04 -4.80 10.96
N PRO A 148 -9.43 -6.09 11.02
CA PRO A 148 -10.74 -6.53 10.56
C PRO A 148 -11.89 -6.04 11.46
N PHE A 149 -11.58 -5.65 12.69
CA PHE A 149 -12.55 -5.13 13.66
C PHE A 149 -11.90 -4.00 14.46
N SER A 150 -12.71 -2.99 14.76
CA SER A 150 -12.29 -1.85 15.58
C SER A 150 -13.08 -1.79 16.89
N THR A 151 -14.33 -2.27 16.85
CA THR A 151 -15.28 -2.17 17.95
C THR A 151 -15.81 -3.54 18.37
N LEU A 152 -16.25 -3.67 19.62
CA LEU A 152 -16.86 -4.90 20.14
C LEU A 152 -18.16 -5.26 19.42
N ALA A 153 -18.89 -4.26 18.90
CA ALA A 153 -20.05 -4.46 18.04
C ALA A 153 -19.69 -5.12 16.71
N ASP A 154 -18.60 -4.69 16.06
CA ASP A 154 -18.12 -5.30 14.81
C ASP A 154 -17.84 -6.80 15.00
N ILE A 155 -17.29 -7.16 16.18
CA ILE A 155 -17.00 -8.54 16.56
C ILE A 155 -18.30 -9.34 16.81
N ALA A 156 -19.32 -8.72 17.40
CA ALA A 156 -20.58 -9.39 17.68
C ALA A 156 -21.43 -9.67 16.42
N PHE A 157 -21.36 -8.80 15.41
CA PHE A 157 -22.08 -9.00 14.14
C PHE A 157 -21.33 -9.90 13.15
N GLN A 158 -20.01 -10.05 13.30
CA GLN A 158 -19.20 -10.81 12.37
C GLN A 158 -19.27 -12.32 12.65
N SER A 159 -19.62 -13.12 11.64
CA SER A 159 -19.69 -14.59 11.73
C SER A 159 -18.41 -15.31 11.29
N ASP A 160 -17.46 -14.61 10.68
CA ASP A 160 -16.30 -15.25 10.04
C ASP A 160 -15.22 -15.71 11.02
N PHE A 161 -15.18 -15.14 12.23
CA PHE A 161 -14.15 -15.45 13.22
C PHE A 161 -14.77 -16.11 14.45
N GLN A 162 -14.23 -17.26 14.85
CA GLN A 162 -14.58 -17.88 16.12
C GLN A 162 -13.91 -17.13 17.27
N ILE A 163 -14.72 -16.71 18.24
CA ILE A 163 -14.26 -16.02 19.44
C ILE A 163 -14.08 -17.06 20.55
N GLY A 164 -12.95 -16.99 21.25
CA GLY A 164 -12.65 -17.88 22.38
C GLY A 164 -12.03 -17.11 23.53
N PHE A 165 -12.24 -17.63 24.74
CA PHE A 165 -11.63 -17.12 25.97
C PHE A 165 -10.70 -18.17 26.57
N PRO A 166 -9.63 -17.77 27.29
CA PRO A 166 -8.87 -18.71 28.10
C PRO A 166 -9.79 -19.29 29.20
N GLY A 167 -9.94 -20.61 29.22
CA GLY A 167 -10.87 -21.31 30.10
C GLY A 167 -10.58 -21.06 31.59
N GLY A 168 -11.64 -20.94 32.40
CA GLY A 168 -11.54 -20.68 33.84
C GLY A 168 -11.10 -19.26 34.20
N GLY A 169 -10.88 -18.40 33.20
CA GLY A 169 -10.53 -16.99 33.38
C GLY A 169 -11.74 -16.12 33.72
N TYR A 170 -11.48 -14.95 34.30
CA TYR A 170 -12.52 -13.96 34.56
C TYR A 170 -13.26 -13.51 33.28
N SER A 171 -12.56 -13.42 32.13
CA SER A 171 -13.20 -13.04 30.86
C SER A 171 -14.31 -14.00 30.45
N GLU A 172 -14.14 -15.31 30.66
CA GLU A 172 -15.19 -16.30 30.39
C GLU A 172 -16.39 -16.10 31.35
N MET A 173 -16.13 -15.85 32.64
CA MET A 173 -17.18 -15.60 33.63
C MET A 173 -17.94 -14.29 33.41
N PHE A 174 -17.30 -13.29 32.80
CA PHE A 174 -17.91 -11.98 32.52
C PHE A 174 -18.88 -12.03 31.33
N PHE A 175 -18.60 -12.88 30.33
CA PHE A 175 -19.41 -13.02 29.12
C PHE A 175 -20.36 -14.23 29.12
N LYS A 176 -20.31 -15.07 30.16
CA LYS A 176 -21.31 -16.11 30.44
C LYS A 176 -22.60 -15.48 30.98
#